data_AF-A0A949GW20-F1
#
_entry.id   AF-A0A949GW20-F1
#
_cell.length_a   1.000
_cell.length_b   1.000
_cell.length_c   1.000
_cell.angle_alpha   90.00
_cell.angle_beta   90.00
_cell.angle_gamma   90.00
#
_symmetry.space_group_name_H-M   'P 1'
#
loop_
_entity.id
_entity.type
_entity.pdbx_description
1 polymer ?
#
loop_
_entity_poly.entity_id
_entity_poly.type
_entity_poly.pdbx_seq_one_letter_code
_entity_poly.pdbx_strand_id
1 'polypeptide(L)'
;MTRFRREALFGILIPFLYLIVELGFTDQIVGILSGTASDEILKGLEFWARIVSGTGLGLVLFRLKLLARFRESLRLIAFVALGVVIMWNVQRELTDYLVRTAKPEDKQAAVALSLVAKYAGEGRLRLESGEPVIWGPLDRAEKDIVMALFPAAALHTMNREAQLTQWVLEHGSVNAGLTITTELEYNAYKNLIIPPIVVGISLFFALVNLSFLVGTFGNLIRPRTRLPVMLATLLLLVLVSFIPRNALMDSPGYVNAMRAGLWKEKPVLGILVEWSSQTAPAWSFPSHLAHEFLLGGYSFKRPALPWSSG
;
A
#
# COMPACT_ATOMS: atom_id res chain seq x y z
N MET A 1 -8.10 23.29 -29.67
CA MET A 1 -6.91 22.46 -29.38
C MET A 1 -6.88 21.30 -30.37
N THR A 2 -5.75 21.03 -31.04
CA THR A 2 -5.66 19.90 -31.99
C THR A 2 -5.77 18.57 -31.25
N ARG A 3 -6.26 17.52 -31.93
CA ARG A 3 -6.36 16.16 -31.35
C ARG A 3 -5.04 15.69 -30.76
N PHE A 4 -3.92 15.97 -31.45
CA PHE A 4 -2.58 15.61 -30.98
C PHE A 4 -2.22 16.31 -29.67
N ARG A 5 -2.37 17.65 -29.58
CA ARG A 5 -2.08 18.41 -28.35
C ARG A 5 -2.88 17.91 -27.16
N ARG A 6 -4.10 17.46 -27.41
CA ARG A 6 -5.00 16.89 -26.41
C ARG A 6 -4.56 15.54 -25.86
N GLU A 7 -4.22 14.61 -26.74
CA GLU A 7 -3.67 13.32 -26.31
C GLU A 7 -2.32 13.50 -25.60
N ALA A 8 -1.48 14.42 -26.08
CA ALA A 8 -0.21 14.75 -25.43
C ALA A 8 -0.40 15.30 -24.01
N LEU A 9 -1.32 16.26 -23.81
CA LEU A 9 -1.55 16.85 -22.49
C LEU A 9 -2.30 15.89 -21.54
N PHE A 10 -3.50 15.47 -21.93
CA PHE A 10 -4.41 14.74 -21.06
C PHE A 10 -4.21 13.22 -21.08
N GLY A 11 -3.61 12.70 -22.14
CA GLY A 11 -3.35 11.27 -22.30
C GLY A 11 -1.95 10.85 -21.85
N ILE A 12 -0.96 11.75 -21.94
CA ILE A 12 0.45 11.46 -21.64
C ILE A 12 0.96 12.27 -20.45
N LEU A 13 1.04 13.60 -20.57
CA LEU A 13 1.73 14.44 -19.59
C LEU A 13 1.10 14.34 -18.19
N ILE A 14 -0.21 14.57 -18.07
CA ILE A 14 -0.89 14.54 -16.77
C ILE A 14 -0.79 13.16 -16.11
N PRO A 15 -1.09 12.04 -16.80
CA PRO A 15 -0.89 10.70 -16.24
C PRO A 15 0.56 10.38 -15.88
N PHE A 16 1.53 10.84 -16.67
CA PHE A 16 2.94 10.65 -16.37
C PHE A 16 3.35 11.36 -15.08
N LEU A 17 2.95 12.63 -14.92
CA LEU A 17 3.18 13.39 -13.68
C LEU A 17 2.53 12.70 -12.47
N TYR A 18 1.29 12.23 -12.63
CA TYR A 18 0.62 11.46 -11.60
C TYR A 18 1.39 10.19 -11.23
N LEU A 19 1.90 9.42 -12.20
CA LEU A 19 2.66 8.20 -11.93
C LEU A 19 3.96 8.48 -11.17
N ILE A 20 4.63 9.60 -11.47
CA ILE A 20 5.82 10.02 -10.70
C ILE A 20 5.43 10.23 -9.22
N VAL A 21 4.35 10.95 -8.97
CA VAL A 21 3.87 11.21 -7.60
C VAL A 21 3.43 9.92 -6.91
N GLU A 22 2.68 9.05 -7.59
CA GLU A 22 2.14 7.80 -7.03
C GLU A 22 3.27 6.80 -6.69
N LEU A 23 4.22 6.61 -7.60
CA LEU A 23 5.37 5.73 -7.38
C LEU A 23 6.31 6.32 -6.32
N GLY A 24 6.55 7.63 -6.33
CA GLY A 24 7.36 8.27 -5.30
C GLY A 24 6.73 8.19 -3.91
N PHE A 25 5.39 8.33 -3.83
CA PHE A 25 4.64 8.12 -2.60
C PHE A 25 4.75 6.67 -2.10
N THR A 26 4.69 5.70 -3.01
CA THR A 26 4.83 4.26 -2.68
C THR A 26 6.18 3.95 -2.03
N ASP A 27 7.27 4.50 -2.53
CA ASP A 27 8.62 4.34 -1.94
C ASP A 27 8.66 4.86 -0.50
N GLN A 28 8.14 6.08 -0.28
CA GLN A 28 8.13 6.68 1.05
C GLN A 28 7.22 5.91 2.02
N ILE A 29 6.06 5.41 1.58
CA ILE A 29 5.15 4.60 2.42
C ILE A 29 5.92 3.42 3.01
N VAL A 30 6.62 2.68 2.16
CA VAL A 30 7.38 1.49 2.55
C VAL A 30 8.48 1.86 3.55
N GLY A 31 9.26 2.91 3.28
CA GLY A 31 10.34 3.35 4.17
C GLY A 31 9.87 3.97 5.50
N ILE A 32 8.68 4.57 5.54
CA ILE A 32 8.11 5.14 6.77
C ILE A 32 7.51 4.06 7.67
N LEU A 33 6.84 3.07 7.07
CA LEU A 33 6.10 2.05 7.81
C LEU A 33 6.98 0.91 8.34
N SER A 34 8.26 0.89 7.99
CA SER A 34 9.22 -0.04 8.58
C SER A 34 9.66 0.35 10.00
N GLY A 35 9.33 1.56 10.46
CA GLY A 35 9.48 2.01 11.85
C GLY A 35 8.17 1.97 12.65
N THR A 36 8.24 2.08 13.99
CA THR A 36 7.06 2.34 14.83
C THR A 36 6.51 3.73 14.51
N ALA A 37 5.59 3.80 13.55
CA ALA A 37 5.03 5.07 13.08
C ALA A 37 4.26 5.77 14.20
N SER A 38 4.59 7.04 14.47
CA SER A 38 3.79 7.88 15.34
C SER A 38 2.41 8.17 14.71
N ASP A 39 1.41 8.45 15.54
CA ASP A 39 0.04 8.76 15.06
C ASP A 39 0.02 9.95 14.07
N GLU A 40 0.93 10.92 14.22
CA GLU A 40 1.07 12.04 13.30
C GLU A 40 1.51 11.60 11.90
N ILE A 41 2.51 10.71 11.82
CA ILE A 41 3.00 10.14 10.57
C ILE A 41 1.88 9.35 9.88
N LEU A 42 1.15 8.55 10.65
CA LEU A 42 0.04 7.75 10.15
C LEU A 42 -1.07 8.62 9.54
N LYS A 43 -1.47 9.70 10.23
CA LYS A 43 -2.46 10.66 9.72
C LYS A 43 -1.99 11.34 8.44
N GLY A 44 -0.70 11.66 8.34
CA GLY A 44 -0.10 12.19 7.11
C GLY A 44 -0.17 11.18 5.96
N LEU A 45 0.14 9.91 6.25
CA LEU A 45 0.09 8.83 5.28
C LEU A 45 -1.33 8.59 4.75
N GLU A 46 -2.31 8.49 5.65
CA GLU A 46 -3.72 8.36 5.27
C GLU A 46 -4.20 9.52 4.40
N PHE A 47 -3.79 10.75 4.73
CA PHE A 47 -4.14 11.93 3.96
C PHE A 47 -3.61 11.80 2.53
N TRP A 48 -2.30 11.58 2.36
CA TRP A 48 -1.69 11.48 1.04
C TRP A 48 -2.19 10.26 0.28
N ALA A 49 -2.39 9.12 0.94
CA ALA A 49 -2.94 7.92 0.33
C ALA A 49 -4.31 8.17 -0.31
N ARG A 50 -5.20 8.90 0.39
CA ARG A 50 -6.53 9.25 -0.13
C ARG A 50 -6.47 10.24 -1.29
N ILE A 51 -5.58 11.23 -1.23
CA ILE A 51 -5.41 12.23 -2.29
C ILE A 51 -4.82 11.60 -3.56
N VAL A 52 -3.76 10.81 -3.40
CA VAL A 52 -2.97 10.22 -4.47
C VAL A 52 -3.79 9.14 -5.18
N SER A 53 -4.32 8.14 -4.44
CA SER A 53 -5.25 7.14 -5.01
C SER A 53 -6.53 7.76 -5.58
N GLY A 54 -7.07 8.81 -4.94
CA GLY A 54 -8.24 9.54 -5.40
C GLY A 54 -8.02 10.25 -6.73
N THR A 55 -6.84 10.85 -6.89
CA THR A 55 -6.39 11.39 -8.18
C THR A 55 -6.27 10.28 -9.22
N GLY A 56 -5.71 9.14 -8.85
CA GLY A 56 -5.63 7.94 -9.68
C GLY A 56 -6.98 7.48 -10.20
N LEU A 57 -7.96 7.32 -9.31
CA LEU A 57 -9.34 6.99 -9.66
C LEU A 57 -9.96 8.06 -10.57
N GLY A 58 -9.76 9.34 -10.25
CA GLY A 58 -10.27 10.44 -11.05
C GLY A 58 -9.73 10.43 -12.48
N LEU A 59 -8.44 10.12 -12.67
CA LEU A 59 -7.85 9.94 -13.99
C LEU A 59 -8.44 8.75 -14.74
N VAL A 60 -8.70 7.62 -14.05
CA VAL A 60 -9.39 6.47 -14.64
C VAL A 60 -10.79 6.87 -15.12
N LEU A 61 -11.59 7.50 -14.27
CA LEU A 61 -12.95 7.94 -14.61
C LEU A 61 -12.96 8.95 -15.76
N PHE A 62 -12.03 9.91 -15.76
CA PHE A 62 -11.84 10.85 -16.85
C PHE A 62 -11.58 10.14 -18.19
N ARG A 63 -10.82 9.05 -18.17
CA ARG A 63 -10.44 8.26 -19.36
C ARG A 63 -11.56 7.39 -19.92
N LEU A 64 -12.58 7.07 -19.11
CA LEU A 64 -13.81 6.40 -19.55
C LEU A 64 -14.71 7.30 -20.43
N LYS A 65 -14.32 8.57 -20.68
CA LYS A 65 -15.03 9.54 -21.52
C LYS A 65 -16.49 9.81 -21.08
N LEU A 66 -16.82 9.52 -19.82
CA LEU A 66 -18.05 9.99 -19.21
C LEU A 66 -18.14 11.52 -19.32
N LEU A 67 -19.33 12.09 -19.42
CA LEU A 67 -19.54 13.56 -19.48
C LEU A 67 -18.78 14.28 -20.63
N ALA A 68 -18.63 13.64 -21.79
CA ALA A 68 -17.90 14.18 -22.96
C ALA A 68 -18.42 15.53 -23.53
N ARG A 69 -19.60 15.98 -23.08
CA ARG A 69 -20.21 17.27 -23.48
C ARG A 69 -19.54 18.50 -22.85
N PHE A 70 -18.76 18.34 -21.79
CA PHE A 70 -18.11 19.46 -21.07
C PHE A 70 -16.69 19.72 -21.56
N ARG A 71 -16.16 20.92 -21.27
CA ARG A 71 -14.74 21.26 -21.51
C ARG A 71 -13.83 20.28 -20.77
N GLU A 72 -12.80 19.79 -21.43
CA GLU A 72 -11.97 18.70 -20.90
C GLU A 72 -11.25 19.05 -19.61
N SER A 73 -10.78 20.28 -19.45
CA SER A 73 -10.16 20.73 -18.21
C SER A 73 -11.15 20.70 -17.04
N LEU A 74 -12.38 21.17 -17.24
CA LEU A 74 -13.43 21.13 -16.20
C LEU A 74 -13.81 19.69 -15.88
N ARG A 75 -13.90 18.84 -16.89
CA ARG A 75 -14.19 17.41 -16.72
C ARG A 75 -13.07 16.72 -15.93
N LEU A 76 -11.80 17.02 -16.23
CA LEU A 76 -10.66 16.48 -15.50
C LEU A 76 -10.73 16.90 -14.03
N ILE A 77 -10.92 18.19 -13.76
CA ILE A 77 -11.02 18.72 -12.40
C ILE A 77 -12.19 18.04 -11.65
N ALA A 78 -13.35 17.93 -12.29
CA ALA A 78 -14.52 17.29 -11.70
C ALA A 78 -14.27 15.81 -11.36
N PHE A 79 -13.64 15.05 -12.26
CA PHE A 79 -13.35 13.63 -11.99
C PHE A 79 -12.22 13.44 -10.97
N VAL A 80 -11.20 14.29 -10.95
CA VAL A 80 -10.17 14.26 -9.90
C VAL A 80 -10.79 14.58 -8.54
N ALA A 81 -11.61 15.64 -8.45
CA ALA A 81 -12.31 15.98 -7.22
C ALA A 81 -13.25 14.84 -6.78
N LEU A 82 -14.02 14.27 -7.71
CA LEU A 82 -14.88 13.13 -7.43
C LEU A 82 -14.08 11.91 -6.96
N GLY A 83 -12.98 11.58 -7.65
CA GLY A 83 -12.11 10.46 -7.29
C GLY A 83 -11.52 10.61 -5.89
N VAL A 84 -11.07 11.83 -5.53
CA VAL A 84 -10.62 12.16 -4.17
C VAL A 84 -11.75 12.00 -3.16
N VAL A 85 -12.96 12.52 -3.42
CA VAL A 85 -14.10 12.36 -2.50
C VAL A 85 -14.46 10.88 -2.32
N ILE A 86 -14.46 10.08 -3.39
CA ILE A 86 -14.73 8.65 -3.33
C ILE A 86 -13.65 7.94 -2.50
N MET A 87 -12.37 8.12 -2.82
CA MET A 87 -11.27 7.46 -2.11
C MET A 87 -11.13 7.92 -0.66
N TRP A 88 -11.48 9.16 -0.37
CA TRP A 88 -11.56 9.65 1.00
C TRP A 88 -12.55 8.81 1.83
N ASN A 89 -13.74 8.56 1.29
CA ASN A 89 -14.77 7.80 1.99
C ASN A 89 -14.48 6.30 1.97
N VAL A 90 -14.05 5.73 0.84
CA VAL A 90 -13.79 4.29 0.72
C VAL A 90 -12.63 3.84 1.62
N GLN A 91 -11.48 4.52 1.60
CA GLN A 91 -10.36 4.12 2.45
C GLN A 91 -10.65 4.35 3.93
N ARG A 92 -11.34 5.45 4.29
CA ARG A 92 -11.78 5.71 5.66
C ARG A 92 -12.73 4.61 6.14
N GLU A 93 -13.79 4.35 5.39
CA GLU A 93 -14.79 3.34 5.77
C GLU A 93 -14.19 1.93 5.81
N LEU A 94 -13.29 1.59 4.89
CA LEU A 94 -12.56 0.32 4.92
C LEU A 94 -11.71 0.18 6.20
N THR A 95 -10.96 1.23 6.56
CA THR A 95 -10.15 1.23 7.79
C THR A 95 -11.05 1.12 9.01
N ASP A 96 -12.07 1.96 9.10
CA ASP A 96 -13.01 1.99 10.22
C ASP A 96 -13.79 0.68 10.34
N TYR A 97 -14.15 0.04 9.23
CA TYR A 97 -14.79 -1.28 9.21
C TYR A 97 -13.85 -2.37 9.76
N LEU A 98 -12.60 -2.41 9.31
CA LEU A 98 -11.61 -3.38 9.78
C LEU A 98 -11.30 -3.21 11.27
N VAL A 99 -11.31 -1.97 11.77
CA VAL A 99 -11.11 -1.66 13.20
C VAL A 99 -12.36 -1.97 14.04
N ARG A 100 -13.56 -1.63 13.56
CA ARG A 100 -14.83 -1.89 14.25
C ARG A 100 -15.13 -3.38 14.38
N THR A 101 -14.72 -4.18 13.41
CA THR A 101 -14.91 -5.64 13.42
C THR A 101 -13.76 -6.40 14.08
N ALA A 102 -12.72 -5.72 14.54
CA ALA A 102 -11.58 -6.34 15.22
C ALA A 102 -11.98 -6.81 16.63
N LYS A 103 -11.65 -8.06 16.97
CA LYS A 103 -11.87 -8.56 18.34
C LYS A 103 -10.86 -7.90 19.29
N PRO A 104 -11.14 -7.77 20.60
CA PRO A 104 -10.18 -7.22 21.56
C PRO A 104 -8.81 -7.92 21.52
N GLU A 105 -8.81 -9.25 21.35
CA GLU A 105 -7.60 -10.05 21.29
C GLU A 105 -6.75 -9.74 20.04
N ASP A 106 -7.39 -9.34 18.93
CA ASP A 106 -6.68 -8.94 17.71
C ASP A 106 -5.95 -7.60 17.91
N LYS A 107 -6.53 -6.70 18.70
CA LYS A 107 -5.90 -5.42 19.03
C LYS A 107 -4.73 -5.58 19.99
N GLN A 108 -4.84 -6.50 20.94
CA GLN A 108 -3.72 -6.90 21.81
C GLN A 108 -2.59 -7.57 21.02
N ALA A 109 -2.94 -8.49 20.12
CA ALA A 109 -1.98 -9.12 19.22
C ALA A 109 -1.25 -8.09 18.36
N ALA A 110 -1.95 -7.05 17.88
CA ALA A 110 -1.32 -5.98 17.11
C ALA A 110 -0.25 -5.21 17.89
N VAL A 111 -0.42 -5.01 19.20
CA VAL A 111 0.63 -4.41 20.06
C VAL A 111 1.86 -5.31 20.06
N ALA A 112 1.70 -6.60 20.34
CA ALA A 112 2.82 -7.56 20.35
C ALA A 112 3.53 -7.62 18.98
N LEU A 113 2.77 -7.68 17.89
CA LEU A 113 3.29 -7.72 16.52
C LEU A 113 4.07 -6.46 16.16
N SER A 114 3.64 -5.29 16.64
CA SER A 114 4.35 -4.02 16.42
C SER A 114 5.74 -4.00 17.07
N LEU A 115 5.91 -4.70 18.20
CA LEU A 115 7.20 -4.80 18.89
C LEU A 115 8.19 -5.71 18.16
N VAL A 116 7.69 -6.69 17.40
CA VAL A 116 8.53 -7.72 16.78
C VAL A 116 8.72 -7.53 15.26
N ALA A 117 7.99 -6.59 14.64
CA ALA A 117 8.00 -6.33 13.21
C ALA A 117 9.40 -6.10 12.62
N LYS A 118 10.24 -5.33 13.33
CA LYS A 118 11.63 -5.07 12.93
C LYS A 118 12.44 -6.38 12.82
N TYR A 119 12.27 -7.31 13.75
CA TYR A 119 12.99 -8.58 13.74
C TYR A 119 12.50 -9.52 12.64
N ALA A 120 11.24 -9.37 12.22
CA ALA A 120 10.74 -10.03 11.02
C ALA A 120 11.54 -9.55 9.80
N GLY A 121 11.65 -8.23 9.60
CA GLY A 121 12.48 -7.66 8.54
C GLY A 121 13.97 -8.00 8.64
N GLU A 122 14.49 -8.28 9.84
CA GLU A 122 15.87 -8.77 10.00
C GLU A 122 16.03 -10.27 9.69
N GLY A 123 14.94 -11.00 9.41
CA GLY A 123 14.94 -12.45 9.18
C GLY A 123 15.22 -13.27 10.44
N ARG A 124 14.96 -12.69 11.62
CA ARG A 124 15.33 -13.29 12.92
C ARG A 124 14.21 -14.06 13.60
N LEU A 125 12.97 -13.86 13.16
CA LEU A 125 11.83 -14.57 13.72
C LEU A 125 11.74 -16.00 13.20
N ARG A 126 11.40 -16.92 14.11
CA ARG A 126 11.17 -18.34 13.81
C ARG A 126 9.82 -18.77 14.39
N LEU A 127 9.15 -19.69 13.71
CA LEU A 127 7.97 -20.35 14.26
C LEU A 127 8.34 -21.22 15.47
N GLU A 128 7.35 -21.62 16.26
CA GLU A 128 7.51 -22.62 17.34
C GLU A 128 8.10 -23.94 16.81
N SER A 129 7.83 -24.29 15.55
CA SER A 129 8.43 -25.44 14.86
C SER A 129 9.92 -25.30 14.56
N GLY A 130 10.50 -24.10 14.76
CA GLY A 130 11.89 -23.75 14.45
C GLY A 130 12.12 -23.27 13.01
N GLU A 131 11.09 -23.35 12.15
CA GLU A 131 11.14 -22.85 10.78
C GLU A 131 11.26 -21.32 10.73
N PRO A 132 12.03 -20.75 9.78
CA PRO A 132 12.12 -19.31 9.64
C PRO A 132 10.78 -18.71 9.21
N VAL A 133 10.44 -17.56 9.78
CA VAL A 133 9.24 -16.82 9.42
C VAL A 133 9.36 -16.20 8.02
N ILE A 134 10.58 -15.93 7.56
CA ILE A 134 10.88 -15.26 6.29
C ILE A 134 12.08 -15.94 5.63
N TRP A 135 12.10 -16.03 4.30
CA TRP A 135 13.25 -16.57 3.57
C TRP A 135 14.38 -15.58 3.36
N GLY A 136 15.61 -16.08 3.53
CA GLY A 136 16.81 -15.53 2.91
C GLY A 136 17.30 -14.19 3.46
N PRO A 137 18.48 -13.73 3.00
CA PRO A 137 18.94 -12.37 3.25
C PRO A 137 18.10 -11.40 2.41
N LEU A 138 17.39 -10.49 3.08
CA LEU A 138 16.61 -9.45 2.42
C LEU A 138 17.51 -8.30 1.97
N ASP A 139 17.22 -7.72 0.81
CA ASP A 139 17.75 -6.41 0.47
C ASP A 139 17.08 -5.30 1.32
N ARG A 140 17.57 -4.05 1.20
CA ARG A 140 17.03 -2.96 2.03
C ARG A 140 15.53 -2.70 1.79
N ALA A 141 15.08 -2.72 0.55
CA ALA A 141 13.70 -2.42 0.21
C ALA A 141 12.77 -3.56 0.66
N GLU A 142 13.18 -4.81 0.47
CA GLU A 142 12.46 -5.98 0.94
C GLU A 142 12.32 -5.98 2.47
N LYS A 143 13.37 -5.57 3.20
CA LYS A 143 13.28 -5.40 4.67
C LYS A 143 12.17 -4.44 5.05
N ASP A 144 12.13 -3.27 4.42
CA ASP A 144 11.14 -2.24 4.76
C ASP A 144 9.71 -2.71 4.43
N ILE A 145 9.52 -3.35 3.27
CA ILE A 145 8.24 -3.94 2.87
C ILE A 145 7.78 -5.00 3.87
N VAL A 146 8.70 -5.89 4.25
CA VAL A 146 8.44 -6.95 5.23
C VAL A 146 8.05 -6.35 6.57
N MET A 147 8.81 -5.39 7.10
CA MET A 147 8.51 -4.77 8.40
C MET A 147 7.12 -4.12 8.40
N ALA A 148 6.75 -3.48 7.29
CA ALA A 148 5.45 -2.83 7.14
C ALA A 148 4.28 -3.82 7.02
N LEU A 149 4.45 -4.95 6.33
CA LEU A 149 3.35 -5.87 5.99
C LEU A 149 3.27 -7.10 6.91
N PHE A 150 4.37 -7.49 7.55
CA PHE A 150 4.45 -8.65 8.43
C PHE A 150 3.42 -8.62 9.57
N PRO A 151 3.21 -7.51 10.30
CA PRO A 151 2.22 -7.48 11.38
C PRO A 151 0.82 -7.89 10.88
N ALA A 152 0.42 -7.39 9.72
CA ALA A 152 -0.87 -7.73 9.14
C ALA A 152 -0.95 -9.19 8.70
N ALA A 153 0.15 -9.72 8.13
CA ALA A 153 0.24 -11.12 7.75
C ALA A 153 0.12 -12.06 8.96
N ALA A 154 0.79 -11.74 10.06
CA ALA A 154 0.90 -12.60 11.24
C ALA A 154 -0.26 -12.48 12.25
N LEU A 155 -1.24 -11.58 12.03
CA LEU A 155 -2.34 -11.29 12.96
C LEU A 155 -3.11 -12.53 13.44
N HIS A 156 -3.28 -13.52 12.55
CA HIS A 156 -3.97 -14.79 12.83
C HIS A 156 -3.06 -15.99 12.60
N THR A 157 -1.80 -15.89 13.04
CA THR A 157 -0.87 -17.03 12.98
C THR A 157 -1.36 -18.22 13.82
N MET A 158 -1.02 -19.45 13.40
CA MET A 158 -1.31 -20.66 14.16
C MET A 158 -0.66 -20.60 15.56
N ASN A 159 -1.34 -21.16 16.56
CA ASN A 159 -0.93 -21.06 17.97
C ASN A 159 -0.60 -19.61 18.41
N ARG A 160 -1.38 -18.64 17.90
CA ARG A 160 -1.13 -17.20 18.03
C ARG A 160 -0.56 -16.75 19.37
N GLU A 161 -1.21 -17.12 20.47
CA GLU A 161 -0.79 -16.65 21.81
C GLU A 161 0.60 -17.13 22.18
N ALA A 162 0.89 -18.42 21.97
CA ALA A 162 2.18 -19.01 22.29
C ALA A 162 3.27 -18.51 21.33
N GLN A 163 2.95 -18.39 20.03
CA GLN A 163 3.86 -17.85 19.03
C GLN A 163 4.24 -16.38 19.28
N LEU A 164 3.26 -15.52 19.61
CA LEU A 164 3.49 -14.12 19.93
C LEU A 164 4.29 -13.98 21.23
N THR A 165 3.97 -14.79 22.24
CA THR A 165 4.70 -14.81 23.51
C THR A 165 6.17 -15.17 23.27
N GLN A 166 6.45 -16.20 22.46
CA GLN A 166 7.80 -16.57 22.09
C GLN A 166 8.54 -15.40 21.43
N TRP A 167 7.97 -14.80 20.37
CA TRP A 167 8.64 -13.69 19.67
C TRP A 167 8.91 -12.49 20.58
N VAL A 168 7.95 -12.13 21.44
CA VAL A 168 8.10 -11.00 22.37
C VAL A 168 9.13 -11.32 23.46
N LEU A 169 9.21 -12.55 23.96
CA LEU A 169 10.22 -12.92 24.96
C LEU A 169 11.64 -12.98 24.37
N GLU A 170 11.78 -13.51 23.15
CA GLU A 170 13.08 -13.64 22.49
C GLU A 170 13.63 -12.31 21.97
N HIS A 171 12.74 -11.42 21.51
CA HIS A 171 13.14 -10.23 20.75
C HIS A 171 12.46 -8.94 21.22
N GLY A 172 11.32 -9.03 21.90
CA GLY A 172 10.65 -7.87 22.49
C GLY A 172 11.46 -7.30 23.66
N SER A 173 11.37 -5.99 23.85
CA SER A 173 11.96 -5.32 25.00
C SER A 173 11.22 -5.75 26.27
N VAL A 174 11.86 -6.60 27.10
CA VAL A 174 11.39 -7.02 28.44
C VAL A 174 11.09 -5.84 29.38
N ASN A 175 11.63 -4.64 29.07
CA ASN A 175 11.51 -3.43 29.90
C ASN A 175 10.46 -2.42 29.41
N ALA A 176 9.62 -2.76 28.44
CA ALA A 176 8.52 -1.87 28.09
C ALA A 176 7.43 -2.04 29.15
N GLY A 177 7.51 -1.29 30.24
CA GLY A 177 6.42 -1.05 31.19
C GLY A 177 5.26 -0.30 30.51
N LEU A 178 4.78 -0.83 29.40
CA LEU A 178 3.65 -0.33 28.64
C LEU A 178 2.41 -0.64 29.46
N THR A 179 1.85 0.38 30.09
CA THR A 179 0.45 0.33 30.49
C THR A 179 -0.36 0.17 29.21
N ILE A 180 -0.89 -1.04 28.98
CA ILE A 180 -1.71 -1.33 27.82
C ILE A 180 -3.02 -0.56 28.01
N THR A 181 -3.16 0.54 27.28
CA THR A 181 -4.39 1.33 27.23
C THR A 181 -5.22 0.89 26.03
N THR A 182 -6.53 1.09 26.11
CA THR A 182 -7.45 0.83 24.99
C THR A 182 -7.12 1.68 23.76
N GLU A 183 -6.55 2.87 23.96
CA GLU A 183 -6.07 3.75 22.89
C GLU A 183 -4.81 3.19 22.21
N LEU A 184 -3.86 2.64 22.98
CA LEU A 184 -2.67 2.00 22.44
C LEU A 184 -3.04 0.78 21.57
N GLU A 185 -3.93 -0.08 22.07
CA GLU A 185 -4.44 -1.25 21.33
C GLU A 185 -5.12 -0.84 20.02
N TYR A 186 -5.96 0.20 20.07
CA TYR A 186 -6.62 0.75 18.89
C TYR A 186 -5.60 1.26 17.86
N ASN A 187 -4.63 2.05 18.30
CA ASN A 187 -3.61 2.63 17.41
C ASN A 187 -2.68 1.55 16.85
N ALA A 188 -2.30 0.55 17.63
CA ALA A 188 -1.47 -0.55 17.16
C ALA A 188 -2.17 -1.37 16.08
N TYR A 189 -3.46 -1.70 16.27
CA TYR A 189 -4.24 -2.40 15.25
C TYR A 189 -4.39 -1.56 13.98
N LYS A 190 -4.63 -0.26 14.13
CA LYS A 190 -4.73 0.67 13.00
C LYS A 190 -3.42 0.77 12.21
N ASN A 191 -2.28 0.87 12.91
CA ASN A 191 -0.94 0.87 12.33
C ASN A 191 -0.61 -0.43 11.58
N LEU A 192 -1.19 -1.54 12.01
CA LEU A 192 -1.02 -2.85 11.36
C LEU A 192 -1.80 -2.93 10.05
N ILE A 193 -3.04 -2.43 9.97
CA ILE A 193 -3.87 -2.57 8.77
C ILE A 193 -3.63 -1.50 7.70
N ILE A 194 -3.14 -0.32 8.06
CA ILE A 194 -2.91 0.79 7.12
C ILE A 194 -1.87 0.46 6.05
N PRO A 195 -0.70 -0.13 6.37
CA PRO A 195 0.30 -0.52 5.38
C PRO A 195 -0.26 -1.30 4.18
N PRO A 196 -0.94 -2.45 4.35
CA PRO A 196 -1.48 -3.21 3.22
C PRO A 196 -2.62 -2.47 2.50
N ILE A 197 -3.41 -1.63 3.18
CA ILE A 197 -4.45 -0.83 2.52
C ILE A 197 -3.81 0.20 1.59
N VAL A 198 -2.88 0.98 2.12
CA VAL A 198 -2.30 2.13 1.44
C VAL A 198 -1.42 1.69 0.28
N VAL A 199 -0.48 0.77 0.53
CA VAL A 199 0.42 0.23 -0.51
C VAL A 199 -0.38 -0.45 -1.60
N GLY A 200 -1.32 -1.32 -1.23
CA GLY A 200 -2.10 -2.10 -2.18
C GLY A 200 -2.96 -1.24 -3.11
N ILE A 201 -3.71 -0.30 -2.54
CA ILE A 201 -4.57 0.59 -3.35
C ILE A 201 -3.73 1.53 -4.22
N SER A 202 -2.64 2.05 -3.68
CA SER A 202 -1.74 2.96 -4.39
C SER A 202 -1.13 2.28 -5.63
N LEU A 203 -0.49 1.12 -5.44
CA LEU A 203 0.07 0.35 -6.53
C LEU A 203 -0.98 -0.08 -7.55
N PHE A 204 -2.19 -0.48 -7.12
CA PHE A 204 -3.28 -0.80 -8.05
C PHE A 204 -3.56 0.35 -9.02
N PHE A 205 -3.73 1.58 -8.51
CA PHE A 205 -3.99 2.74 -9.36
C PHE A 205 -2.77 3.16 -10.19
N ALA A 206 -1.56 2.96 -9.68
CA ALA A 206 -0.34 3.15 -10.47
C ALA A 206 -0.34 2.24 -11.71
N LEU A 207 -0.58 0.93 -11.54
CA LEU A 207 -0.58 -0.03 -12.65
C LEU A 207 -1.68 0.26 -13.67
N VAL A 208 -2.89 0.56 -13.19
CA VAL A 208 -4.00 0.94 -14.07
C VAL A 208 -3.64 2.19 -14.86
N ASN A 209 -3.14 3.25 -14.23
CA ASN A 209 -2.83 4.49 -14.93
C ASN A 209 -1.62 4.39 -15.87
N LEU A 210 -0.64 3.53 -15.54
CA LEU A 210 0.48 3.17 -16.42
C LEU A 210 -0.01 2.42 -17.66
N SER A 211 -0.92 1.45 -17.48
CA SER A 211 -1.52 0.74 -18.62
C SER A 211 -2.25 1.67 -19.59
N PHE A 212 -2.97 2.67 -19.06
CA PHE A 212 -3.64 3.68 -19.86
C PHE A 212 -2.66 4.64 -20.57
N LEU A 213 -1.53 4.95 -19.93
CA LEU A 213 -0.48 5.76 -20.52
C LEU A 213 0.09 5.04 -21.76
N VAL A 214 0.46 3.77 -21.60
CA VAL A 214 0.95 2.92 -22.71
C VAL A 214 -0.13 2.75 -23.79
N GLY A 215 -1.38 2.53 -23.41
CA GLY A 215 -2.51 2.49 -24.34
C GLY A 215 -2.67 3.77 -25.16
N THR A 216 -2.39 4.94 -24.56
CA THR A 216 -2.42 6.23 -25.27
C THR A 216 -1.31 6.30 -26.31
N PHE A 217 -0.09 5.87 -25.99
CA PHE A 217 1.01 5.78 -26.95
C PHE A 217 0.68 4.84 -28.11
N GLY A 218 0.13 3.65 -27.82
CA GLY A 218 -0.31 2.71 -28.85
C GLY A 218 -1.32 3.34 -29.82
N ASN A 219 -2.26 4.12 -29.29
CA ASN A 219 -3.28 4.80 -30.07
C ASN A 219 -2.76 5.99 -30.90
N LEU A 220 -1.63 6.59 -30.51
CA LEU A 220 -0.93 7.60 -31.32
C LEU A 220 -0.25 6.96 -32.53
N ILE A 221 0.32 5.77 -32.37
CA ILE A 221 0.97 5.02 -33.45
C ILE A 221 -0.09 4.45 -34.40
N ARG A 222 -1.08 3.74 -33.85
CA ARG A 222 -2.17 3.11 -34.62
C ARG A 222 -3.52 3.44 -33.99
N PRO A 223 -4.39 4.21 -34.65
CA PRO A 223 -5.71 4.52 -34.12
C PRO A 223 -6.52 3.27 -33.78
N ARG A 224 -7.34 3.34 -32.72
CA ARG A 224 -8.22 2.26 -32.20
C ARG A 224 -7.52 1.13 -31.44
N THR A 225 -6.21 1.20 -31.22
CA THR A 225 -5.47 0.21 -30.41
C THR A 225 -5.45 0.52 -28.92
N ARG A 226 -6.00 1.67 -28.48
CA ARG A 226 -5.93 2.13 -27.08
C ARG A 226 -6.35 1.06 -26.07
N LEU A 227 -7.55 0.52 -26.25
CA LEU A 227 -8.14 -0.44 -25.33
C LEU A 227 -7.40 -1.79 -25.32
N PRO A 228 -7.12 -2.44 -26.46
CA PRO A 228 -6.39 -3.70 -26.44
C PRO A 228 -4.97 -3.56 -25.90
N VAL A 229 -4.26 -2.47 -26.24
CA VAL A 229 -2.91 -2.21 -25.70
C VAL A 229 -2.99 -1.98 -24.20
N MET A 230 -3.94 -1.18 -23.71
CA MET A 230 -4.13 -0.96 -22.28
C MET A 230 -4.40 -2.26 -21.52
N LEU A 231 -5.33 -3.10 -21.99
CA LEU A 231 -5.66 -4.36 -21.33
C LEU A 231 -4.48 -5.34 -21.34
N ALA A 232 -3.78 -5.46 -22.48
CA ALA A 232 -2.59 -6.30 -22.60
C ALA A 232 -1.47 -5.80 -21.68
N THR A 233 -1.25 -4.49 -21.61
CA THR A 233 -0.30 -3.89 -20.68
C THR A 233 -0.72 -4.13 -19.25
N LEU A 234 -1.97 -3.89 -18.86
CA LEU A 234 -2.43 -4.12 -17.49
C LEU A 234 -2.22 -5.57 -17.06
N LEU A 235 -2.59 -6.53 -17.91
CA LEU A 235 -2.35 -7.95 -17.66
C LEU A 235 -0.86 -8.23 -17.48
N LEU A 236 -0.02 -7.71 -18.36
CA LEU A 236 1.43 -7.85 -18.26
C LEU A 236 1.97 -7.26 -16.96
N LEU A 237 1.52 -6.06 -16.56
CA LEU A 237 1.95 -5.42 -15.32
C LEU A 237 1.55 -6.23 -14.08
N VAL A 238 0.34 -6.77 -14.08
CA VAL A 238 -0.11 -7.68 -13.02
C VAL A 238 0.77 -8.92 -13.01
N LEU A 239 0.97 -9.61 -14.14
CA LEU A 239 1.82 -10.79 -14.21
C LEU A 239 3.27 -10.52 -13.75
N VAL A 240 3.85 -9.40 -14.16
CA VAL A 240 5.19 -8.96 -13.73
C VAL A 240 5.25 -8.77 -12.21
N SER A 241 4.15 -8.31 -11.59
CA SER A 241 4.09 -8.17 -10.14
C SER A 241 4.23 -9.50 -9.40
N PHE A 242 3.90 -10.63 -10.04
CA PHE A 242 4.02 -11.97 -9.46
C PHE A 242 5.34 -12.69 -9.83
N ILE A 243 6.23 -12.06 -10.60
CA ILE A 243 7.52 -12.68 -10.98
C ILE A 243 8.50 -12.76 -9.80
N PRO A 244 8.73 -11.69 -9.01
CA PRO A 244 9.70 -11.74 -7.92
C PRO A 244 9.28 -12.78 -6.88
N ARG A 245 10.26 -13.58 -6.43
CA ARG A 245 10.08 -14.37 -5.22
C ARG A 245 9.86 -13.42 -4.06
N ASN A 246 8.91 -13.75 -3.21
CA ASN A 246 8.56 -12.93 -2.08
C ASN A 246 9.02 -13.62 -0.80
N ALA A 247 9.99 -13.00 -0.11
CA ALA A 247 10.56 -13.59 1.07
C ALA A 247 9.55 -13.84 2.21
N LEU A 248 8.48 -13.05 2.29
CA LEU A 248 7.37 -13.24 3.22
C LEU A 248 6.34 -14.24 2.67
N MET A 249 5.78 -14.04 1.48
CA MET A 249 4.67 -14.87 0.97
C MET A 249 5.11 -16.30 0.62
N ASP A 250 6.34 -16.50 0.16
CA ASP A 250 6.87 -17.82 -0.19
C ASP A 250 7.46 -18.56 1.04
N SER A 251 7.41 -17.94 2.24
CA SER A 251 7.94 -18.51 3.47
C SER A 251 7.11 -19.65 4.03
N PRO A 252 7.74 -20.65 4.70
CA PRO A 252 7.00 -21.64 5.46
C PRO A 252 6.19 -20.95 6.57
N GLY A 253 6.76 -19.91 7.18
CA GLY A 253 6.09 -18.99 8.09
C GLY A 253 4.72 -18.55 7.59
N TYR A 254 4.67 -17.96 6.41
CA TYR A 254 3.42 -17.46 5.84
C TYR A 254 2.50 -18.59 5.37
N VAL A 255 3.02 -19.50 4.54
CA VAL A 255 2.25 -20.56 3.88
C VAL A 255 1.62 -21.51 4.91
N ASN A 256 2.41 -21.95 5.89
CA ASN A 256 1.98 -22.97 6.85
C ASN A 256 1.26 -22.37 8.05
N ALA A 257 1.72 -21.21 8.57
CA ALA A 257 1.22 -20.70 9.85
C ALA A 257 0.31 -19.47 9.74
N MET A 258 0.42 -18.61 8.72
CA MET A 258 -0.29 -17.32 8.71
C MET A 258 -1.47 -17.26 7.74
N ARG A 259 -1.27 -17.78 6.52
CA ARG A 259 -2.20 -17.61 5.40
C ARG A 259 -3.60 -18.11 5.73
N ALA A 260 -3.71 -19.35 6.24
CA ALA A 260 -4.99 -19.97 6.52
C ALA A 260 -5.81 -19.20 7.57
N GLY A 261 -5.17 -18.77 8.65
CA GLY A 261 -5.84 -17.99 9.71
C GLY A 261 -6.27 -16.60 9.22
N LEU A 262 -5.39 -15.92 8.46
CA LEU A 262 -5.69 -14.60 7.91
C LEU A 262 -6.89 -14.63 6.96
N TRP A 263 -6.93 -15.58 6.03
CA TRP A 263 -8.06 -15.71 5.09
C TRP A 263 -9.35 -16.15 5.75
N LYS A 264 -9.28 -16.97 6.81
CA LYS A 264 -10.45 -17.44 7.54
C LYS A 264 -11.07 -16.33 8.39
N GLU A 265 -10.27 -15.58 9.15
CA GLU A 265 -10.79 -14.60 10.11
C GLU A 265 -10.96 -13.20 9.48
N LYS A 266 -10.08 -12.80 8.54
CA LYS A 266 -10.03 -11.45 7.95
C LYS A 266 -9.74 -11.49 6.44
N PRO A 267 -10.67 -12.00 5.60
CA PRO A 267 -10.43 -12.20 4.16
C PRO A 267 -10.09 -10.91 3.40
N VAL A 268 -10.72 -9.78 3.75
CA VAL A 268 -10.44 -8.48 3.13
C VAL A 268 -8.99 -8.04 3.40
N LEU A 269 -8.52 -8.22 4.63
CA LEU A 269 -7.13 -7.94 4.99
C LEU A 269 -6.18 -8.92 4.30
N GLY A 270 -6.56 -10.20 4.20
CA GLY A 270 -5.81 -11.23 3.46
C GLY A 270 -5.54 -10.84 2.01
N ILE A 271 -6.57 -10.39 1.28
CA ILE A 271 -6.42 -9.89 -0.10
C ILE A 271 -5.42 -8.74 -0.17
N LEU A 272 -5.55 -7.75 0.73
CA LEU A 272 -4.69 -6.56 0.72
C LEU A 272 -3.24 -6.90 1.09
N VAL A 273 -3.04 -7.81 2.05
CA VAL A 273 -1.71 -8.27 2.47
C VAL A 273 -1.03 -9.04 1.34
N GLU A 274 -1.71 -10.01 0.72
CA GLU A 274 -1.13 -10.79 -0.39
C GLU A 274 -0.83 -9.89 -1.59
N TRP A 275 -1.79 -9.05 -1.99
CA TRP A 275 -1.61 -8.12 -3.10
C TRP A 275 -0.45 -7.15 -2.84
N SER A 276 -0.40 -6.51 -1.68
CA SER A 276 0.65 -5.53 -1.36
C SER A 276 2.02 -6.19 -1.22
N SER A 277 2.07 -7.35 -0.58
CA SER A 277 3.32 -8.08 -0.39
C SER A 277 3.87 -8.50 -1.74
N GLN A 278 3.04 -9.07 -2.62
CA GLN A 278 3.48 -9.50 -3.94
C GLN A 278 3.91 -8.33 -4.83
N THR A 279 3.14 -7.24 -4.84
CA THR A 279 3.35 -6.15 -5.79
C THR A 279 4.47 -5.20 -5.38
N ALA A 280 4.58 -4.82 -4.10
CA ALA A 280 5.54 -3.81 -3.67
C ALA A 280 7.00 -4.10 -4.08
N PRO A 281 7.53 -5.34 -3.94
CA PRO A 281 8.89 -5.66 -4.35
C PRO A 281 9.12 -5.46 -5.85
N ALA A 282 8.17 -5.87 -6.69
CA ALA A 282 8.27 -5.75 -8.15
C ALA A 282 8.36 -4.28 -8.62
N TRP A 283 7.78 -3.37 -7.83
CA TRP A 283 7.68 -1.95 -8.15
C TRP A 283 8.57 -1.05 -7.28
N SER A 284 9.39 -1.65 -6.40
CA SER A 284 10.29 -0.93 -5.49
C SER A 284 11.30 -0.07 -6.25
N PHE A 285 11.98 -0.62 -7.26
CA PHE A 285 12.98 0.12 -8.03
C PHE A 285 12.39 1.30 -8.83
N PRO A 286 11.29 1.14 -9.61
CA PRO A 286 10.61 2.29 -10.22
C PRO A 286 10.13 3.33 -9.21
N SER A 287 9.67 2.90 -8.02
CA SER A 287 9.22 3.77 -6.94
C SER A 287 10.37 4.62 -6.39
N HIS A 288 11.49 3.98 -6.09
CA HIS A 288 12.70 4.64 -5.64
C HIS A 288 13.22 5.66 -6.67
N LEU A 289 13.24 5.29 -7.96
CA LEU A 289 13.63 6.22 -9.03
C LEU A 289 12.74 7.45 -9.09
N ALA A 290 11.42 7.26 -8.98
CA ALA A 290 10.47 8.36 -8.97
C ALA A 290 10.65 9.26 -7.74
N HIS A 291 10.86 8.67 -6.56
CA HIS A 291 11.01 9.41 -5.32
C HIS A 291 12.32 10.23 -5.27
N GLU A 292 13.47 9.57 -5.42
CA GLU A 292 14.77 10.22 -5.24
C GLU A 292 15.11 11.15 -6.40
N PHE A 293 14.93 10.71 -7.65
CA PHE A 293 15.43 11.45 -8.80
C PHE A 293 14.40 12.40 -9.42
N LEU A 294 13.12 12.00 -9.48
CA LEU A 294 12.09 12.83 -10.14
C LEU A 294 11.39 13.78 -9.17
N LEU A 295 11.21 13.38 -7.91
CA LEU A 295 10.65 14.23 -6.86
C LEU A 295 11.72 14.88 -5.97
N GLY A 296 12.99 14.50 -6.11
CA GLY A 296 14.09 15.07 -5.31
C GLY A 296 14.03 14.71 -3.83
N GLY A 297 13.52 13.52 -3.49
CA GLY A 297 13.37 13.07 -2.10
C GLY A 297 12.27 13.81 -1.33
N TYR A 298 11.21 14.25 -2.03
CA TYR A 298 10.10 14.98 -1.40
C TYR A 298 9.44 14.17 -0.29
N SER A 299 9.34 14.75 0.91
CA SER A 299 8.71 14.09 2.05
C SER A 299 7.21 14.43 2.14
N PHE A 300 6.36 13.44 1.85
CA PHE A 300 4.91 13.43 2.04
C PHE A 300 4.51 13.46 3.53
N LYS A 301 4.73 14.60 4.20
CA LYS A 301 4.30 14.84 5.59
C LYS A 301 2.86 15.33 5.63
N ARG A 302 2.21 15.21 6.79
CA ARG A 302 0.89 15.82 7.00
C ARG A 302 0.97 17.32 6.69
N PRO A 303 0.10 17.86 5.81
CA PRO A 303 0.12 19.30 5.55
C PRO A 303 -0.23 20.06 6.82
N ALA A 304 0.60 21.03 7.18
CA ALA A 304 0.30 22.01 8.21
C ALA A 304 -0.78 22.94 7.65
N LEU A 305 -2.05 22.65 7.95
CA LEU A 305 -3.13 23.53 7.56
C LEU A 305 -3.10 24.75 8.49
N PRO A 306 -3.26 25.99 7.97
CA PRO A 306 -3.20 27.21 8.77
C PRO A 306 -4.16 27.26 9.96
N TRP A 307 -5.17 26.38 9.98
CA TRP A 307 -6.21 26.29 11.00
C TRP A 307 -6.11 25.06 11.91
N SER A 308 -5.04 24.25 11.82
CA SER A 308 -4.87 23.06 12.68
C SER A 308 -4.11 23.31 13.99
N SER A 309 -3.85 24.57 14.34
CA SER A 309 -3.40 25.00 15.67
C SER A 309 -4.60 25.54 16.45
N GLY A 310 -5.37 24.63 17.04
CA GLY A 310 -6.52 24.90 17.90
C GLY A 310 -6.89 23.67 18.71
#